data_AF-A0A817E259-F1
#
_entry.id   AF-A0A817E259-F1
#
_cell.length_a   1.000
_cell.length_b   1.000
_cell.length_c   1.000
_cell.angle_alpha   90.00
_cell.angle_beta   90.00
_cell.angle_gamma   90.00
#
_symmetry.space_group_name_H-M   'P 1'
#
loop_
_entity.id
_entity.type
_entity.pdbx_description
1 polymer ?
#
loop_
_entity_poly.entity_id
_entity_poly.type
_entity_poly.pdbx_seq_one_letter_code
_entity_poly.pdbx_strand_id
1 'polypeptide(L)'
;MNRSNNSSQIILRLNEITANIYRSSFPPLIIFGLIGHVFDIIIFTRPKLISNSCCNYCLASSCVSIIQILFGQFFRLLKGGFYMPIPVLWWCRVRVFFLYSAYLASTTLITLASADRFASSCSQVKYRRWANVKVARRLIPIVLIISGLSQSHMLALFVVHRDGEKECWAPRHSHYRLGYDISFLIVHGIIFPVLLGTFGFLTIYNISRRCRFDQQNGPSSLRRHRIRDFQRMTLVQTACAIALTLPFAVHKLYLTVNTFELKTPETLAWELLSMSIVRLLWFFHDSGAFYIYSLSSVKFRHELFKFLDEYLPRRAPRHSHYRLGYDISFLIAHGLIFRVLMSIFGFLMIYNIRQRCDNDPENRLSHLKCHSIQDFQCMTLVQTACAIALTLPFAINKLYRTVIIFELKTSEKLAWERLSMSIVRLL
;
A
#
# COMPACT_ATOMS: atom_id res chain seq x y z
N MET A 1 -13.47 12.77 47.13
CA MET A 1 -13.16 11.37 46.74
C MET A 1 -13.97 10.87 45.53
N ASN A 2 -15.25 11.20 45.33
CA ASN A 2 -16.01 10.68 44.18
C ASN A 2 -15.49 11.12 42.79
N ARG A 3 -14.91 12.33 42.66
CA ARG A 3 -14.44 12.85 41.36
C ARG A 3 -13.22 12.11 40.81
N SER A 4 -12.28 11.69 41.66
CA SER A 4 -11.08 10.95 41.24
C SER A 4 -11.44 9.55 40.72
N ASN A 5 -12.38 8.87 41.37
CA ASN A 5 -12.83 7.54 40.94
C ASN A 5 -13.50 7.58 39.57
N ASN A 6 -14.29 8.63 39.28
CA ASN A 6 -14.96 8.77 37.99
C ASN A 6 -13.96 8.99 36.83
N SER A 7 -12.96 9.86 37.01
CA SER A 7 -11.95 10.11 35.96
C SER A 7 -11.11 8.87 35.65
N SER A 8 -10.72 8.09 36.66
CA SER A 8 -9.99 6.83 36.44
C SER A 8 -10.79 5.81 35.65
N GLN A 9 -12.09 5.67 35.93
CA GLN A 9 -12.97 4.76 35.17
C GLN A 9 -13.15 5.20 33.71
N ILE A 10 -13.26 6.51 33.44
CA ILE A 10 -13.37 7.05 32.08
C ILE A 10 -12.09 6.74 31.29
N ILE A 11 -10.92 6.99 31.87
CA ILE A 11 -9.63 6.71 31.22
C ILE A 11 -9.49 5.23 30.87
N LEU A 12 -9.84 4.33 31.80
CA LEU A 12 -9.80 2.89 31.56
C LEU A 12 -10.72 2.48 30.40
N ARG A 13 -11.96 3.00 30.36
CA ARG A 13 -12.90 2.72 29.26
C ARG A 13 -12.40 3.23 27.92
N LEU A 14 -11.83 4.43 27.86
CA LEU A 14 -11.29 5.00 26.61
C LEU A 14 -10.11 4.19 26.08
N ASN A 15 -9.21 3.75 26.96
CA ASN A 15 -8.08 2.89 26.59
C ASN A 15 -8.55 1.51 26.11
N GLU A 16 -9.56 0.93 26.77
CA GLU A 16 -10.17 -0.34 26.36
C GLU A 16 -10.83 -0.22 24.98
N ILE A 17 -11.61 0.84 24.74
CA ILE A 17 -12.20 1.12 23.42
C ILE A 17 -11.10 1.25 22.36
N THR A 18 -10.03 1.98 22.67
CA THR A 18 -8.90 2.17 21.76
C THR A 18 -8.25 0.84 21.38
N ALA A 19 -7.97 -0.02 22.37
CA ALA A 19 -7.41 -1.35 22.15
C ALA A 19 -8.35 -2.25 21.34
N ASN A 20 -9.66 -2.18 21.63
CA ASN A 20 -10.68 -2.92 20.89
C ASN A 20 -10.74 -2.48 19.42
N ILE A 21 -10.64 -1.18 19.13
CA ILE A 21 -10.55 -0.66 17.75
C ILE A 21 -9.32 -1.24 17.03
N TYR A 22 -8.16 -1.30 17.68
CA TYR A 22 -6.97 -1.94 17.07
C TYR A 22 -7.22 -3.42 16.78
N ARG A 23 -7.75 -4.15 17.76
CA ARG A 23 -7.96 -5.60 17.65
C ARG A 23 -9.05 -5.97 16.63
N SER A 24 -10.12 -5.20 16.53
CA SER A 24 -11.22 -5.47 15.60
C SER A 24 -10.94 -5.01 14.18
N SER A 25 -10.34 -3.82 14.02
CA SER A 25 -10.36 -3.12 12.74
C SER A 25 -9.09 -3.32 11.92
N PHE A 26 -7.92 -3.46 12.56
CA PHE A 26 -6.66 -3.65 11.81
C PHE A 26 -6.52 -5.02 11.14
N PRO A 27 -6.93 -6.16 11.73
CA PRO A 27 -6.78 -7.45 11.05
C PRO A 27 -7.55 -7.51 9.72
N PRO A 28 -8.83 -7.09 9.63
CA PRO A 28 -9.50 -7.00 8.34
C PRO A 28 -8.78 -6.09 7.35
N LEU A 29 -8.30 -4.90 7.77
CA LEU A 29 -7.56 -4.00 6.89
C LEU A 29 -6.27 -4.63 6.35
N ILE A 30 -5.51 -5.34 7.18
CA ILE A 30 -4.30 -6.03 6.76
C ILE A 30 -4.65 -7.14 5.77
N ILE A 31 -5.66 -7.97 6.08
CA ILE A 31 -6.05 -9.10 5.21
C ILE A 31 -6.55 -8.59 3.86
N PHE A 32 -7.53 -7.69 3.87
CA PHE A 32 -8.11 -7.13 2.64
C PHE A 32 -7.11 -6.27 1.87
N GLY A 33 -6.27 -5.49 2.57
CA GLY A 33 -5.21 -4.71 1.95
C GLY A 33 -4.18 -5.57 1.23
N LEU A 34 -3.69 -6.64 1.88
CA LEU A 34 -2.75 -7.58 1.25
C LEU A 34 -3.39 -8.29 0.05
N ILE A 35 -4.61 -8.81 0.21
CA ILE A 35 -5.34 -9.45 -0.90
C ILE A 35 -5.52 -8.48 -2.07
N GLY A 36 -5.95 -7.25 -1.79
CA GLY A 36 -6.17 -6.21 -2.79
C GLY A 36 -4.91 -5.87 -3.57
N HIS A 37 -3.81 -5.56 -2.87
CA HIS A 37 -2.54 -5.22 -3.54
C HIS A 37 -1.94 -6.40 -4.30
N VAL A 38 -2.16 -7.64 -3.84
CA VAL A 38 -1.76 -8.84 -4.58
C VAL A 38 -2.53 -8.95 -5.90
N PHE A 39 -3.85 -8.77 -5.87
CA PHE A 39 -4.65 -8.76 -7.10
C PHE A 39 -4.28 -7.60 -8.03
N ASP A 40 -3.99 -6.41 -7.51
CA ASP A 40 -3.47 -5.29 -8.30
C ASP A 40 -2.18 -5.69 -9.04
N ILE A 41 -1.23 -6.31 -8.33
CA ILE A 41 0.03 -6.79 -8.93
C ILE A 41 -0.25 -7.82 -10.04
N ILE A 42 -1.11 -8.81 -9.77
CA ILE A 42 -1.49 -9.84 -10.75
C ILE A 42 -2.12 -9.21 -12.01
N ILE A 43 -3.03 -8.27 -11.83
CA ILE A 43 -3.73 -7.62 -12.93
C ILE A 43 -2.77 -6.72 -13.71
N PHE A 44 -2.01 -5.84 -13.05
CA PHE A 44 -1.11 -4.90 -13.73
C PHE A 44 0.11 -5.57 -14.38
N THR A 45 0.49 -6.78 -13.97
CA THR A 45 1.55 -7.56 -14.63
C THR A 45 1.08 -8.21 -15.94
N ARG A 46 -0.21 -8.20 -16.26
CA ARG A 46 -0.70 -8.72 -17.55
C ARG A 46 -0.08 -7.96 -18.72
N PRO A 47 0.32 -8.65 -19.81
CA PRO A 47 1.00 -8.02 -20.97
C PRO A 47 0.25 -6.81 -21.56
N LYS A 48 -1.08 -6.87 -21.57
CA LYS A 48 -1.94 -5.78 -22.08
C LYS A 48 -1.90 -4.51 -21.22
N LEU A 49 -1.61 -4.63 -19.92
CA LEU A 49 -1.59 -3.52 -18.98
C LEU A 49 -0.17 -3.04 -18.71
N ILE A 50 0.81 -3.94 -18.61
CA ILE A 50 2.21 -3.58 -18.35
C ILE A 50 2.86 -2.78 -19.49
N SER A 51 2.30 -2.84 -20.70
CA SER A 51 2.67 -1.99 -21.84
C SER A 51 2.19 -0.53 -21.69
N ASN A 52 1.41 -0.22 -20.66
CA ASN A 52 0.97 1.13 -20.34
C ASN A 52 1.85 1.75 -19.24
N SER A 53 2.41 2.94 -19.50
CA SER A 53 3.29 3.66 -18.57
C SER A 53 2.63 3.91 -17.22
N CYS A 54 1.39 4.41 -17.22
CA CYS A 54 0.63 4.64 -16.01
C CYS A 54 0.43 3.38 -15.16
N CYS A 55 0.15 2.23 -15.80
CA CYS A 55 0.00 0.96 -15.07
C CYS A 55 1.32 0.50 -14.41
N ASN A 56 2.49 0.87 -14.94
CA ASN A 56 3.77 0.57 -14.28
C ASN A 56 3.92 1.35 -12.96
N TYR A 57 3.45 2.59 -12.89
CA TYR A 57 3.46 3.36 -11.64
C TYR A 57 2.47 2.77 -10.62
N CYS A 58 1.26 2.39 -11.05
CA CYS A 58 0.29 1.72 -10.18
C CYS A 58 0.84 0.39 -9.66
N LEU A 59 1.45 -0.44 -10.52
CA LEU A 59 2.11 -1.68 -10.12
C LEU A 59 3.18 -1.44 -9.05
N ALA A 60 4.07 -0.47 -9.26
CA ALA A 60 5.10 -0.13 -8.30
C ALA A 60 4.51 0.39 -6.98
N SER A 61 3.44 1.19 -7.04
CA SER A 61 2.71 1.68 -5.87
C SER A 61 2.12 0.53 -5.05
N SER A 62 1.46 -0.45 -5.68
CA SER A 62 0.92 -1.63 -4.98
C SER A 62 2.02 -2.45 -4.28
N CYS A 63 3.17 -2.64 -4.92
CA CYS A 63 4.31 -3.32 -4.30
C CYS A 63 4.82 -2.57 -3.05
N VAL A 64 4.91 -1.25 -3.12
CA VAL A 64 5.35 -0.41 -2.00
C VAL A 64 4.30 -0.36 -0.89
N SER A 65 3.01 -0.33 -1.23
CA SER A 65 1.92 -0.36 -0.25
C SER A 65 1.88 -1.68 0.54
N ILE A 66 2.31 -2.81 -0.03
CA ILE A 66 2.52 -4.04 0.77
C ILE A 66 3.58 -3.81 1.86
N ILE A 67 4.70 -3.15 1.56
CA ILE A 67 5.73 -2.80 2.56
C ILE A 67 5.12 -1.89 3.63
N GLN A 68 4.29 -0.92 3.24
CA GLN A 68 3.58 -0.04 4.16
C GLN A 68 2.64 -0.82 5.10
N ILE A 69 1.86 -1.79 4.60
CA ILE A 69 0.97 -2.62 5.42
C ILE A 69 1.79 -3.44 6.43
N LEU A 70 2.88 -4.07 5.98
CA LEU A 70 3.72 -4.93 6.82
C LEU A 70 4.47 -4.14 7.90
N PHE A 71 5.08 -2.99 7.59
CA PHE A 71 5.82 -2.21 8.60
C PHE A 71 4.93 -1.24 9.39
N GLY A 72 3.82 -0.79 8.79
CA GLY A 72 2.89 0.15 9.38
C GLY A 72 1.79 -0.53 10.20
N GLN A 73 0.90 -1.22 9.50
CA GLN A 73 -0.34 -1.73 10.09
C GLN A 73 -0.09 -2.93 11.01
N PHE A 74 0.68 -3.91 10.53
CA PHE A 74 0.94 -5.14 11.29
C PHE A 74 1.57 -4.85 12.65
N PHE A 75 2.65 -4.07 12.71
CA PHE A 75 3.27 -3.71 13.99
C PHE A 75 2.42 -2.83 14.88
N ARG A 76 1.51 -2.03 14.31
CA ARG A 76 0.54 -1.28 15.12
C ARG A 76 -0.51 -2.19 15.73
N LEU A 77 -0.97 -3.21 15.01
CA LEU A 77 -1.83 -4.25 15.57
C LEU A 77 -1.13 -4.97 16.74
N LEU A 78 0.13 -5.39 16.55
CA LEU A 78 0.91 -6.03 17.62
C LEU A 78 1.06 -5.14 18.86
N LYS A 79 1.37 -3.85 18.66
CA LYS A 79 1.55 -2.93 19.79
C LYS A 79 0.21 -2.54 20.44
N GLY A 80 -0.75 -2.04 19.66
CA GLY A 80 -1.98 -1.43 20.17
C GLY A 80 -3.09 -2.44 20.48
N GLY A 81 -3.15 -3.57 19.78
CA GLY A 81 -4.17 -4.60 20.02
C GLY A 81 -3.74 -5.69 20.99
N PHE A 82 -2.43 -5.94 21.08
CA PHE A 82 -1.84 -7.07 21.81
C PHE A 82 -0.77 -6.66 22.83
N TYR A 83 -0.57 -5.35 23.03
CA TYR A 83 0.38 -4.78 24.00
C TYR A 83 1.80 -5.33 23.89
N MET A 84 2.21 -5.78 22.69
CA MET A 84 3.56 -6.32 22.52
C MET A 84 4.58 -5.17 22.57
N PRO A 85 5.53 -5.22 23.51
CA PRO A 85 6.52 -4.16 23.66
C PRO A 85 7.40 -4.10 22.42
N ILE A 86 7.73 -2.89 21.96
CA ILE A 86 8.75 -2.72 20.92
C ILE A 86 10.10 -3.03 21.59
N PRO A 87 10.79 -4.11 21.20
CA PRO A 87 11.87 -4.64 22.03
C PRO A 87 13.16 -3.80 21.94
N VAL A 88 13.39 -3.10 20.82
CA VAL A 88 14.70 -2.48 20.52
C VAL A 88 14.58 -1.16 19.72
N LEU A 89 15.48 -0.21 20.01
CA LEU A 89 15.54 1.11 19.39
C LEU A 89 15.77 1.05 17.87
N TRP A 90 16.66 0.17 17.41
CA TRP A 90 16.95 0.02 15.98
C TRP A 90 15.70 -0.44 15.20
N TRP A 91 14.88 -1.32 15.79
CA TRP A 91 13.64 -1.80 15.17
C TRP A 91 12.60 -0.68 15.07
N CYS A 92 12.47 0.13 16.13
CA CYS A 92 11.64 1.33 16.12
C CYS A 92 11.97 2.24 14.91
N ARG A 93 13.25 2.55 14.73
CA ARG A 93 13.77 3.40 13.65
C ARG A 93 13.50 2.80 12.27
N VAL A 94 13.89 1.54 12.05
CA VAL A 94 13.71 0.83 10.78
C VAL A 94 12.23 0.76 10.38
N ARG A 95 11.36 0.41 11.33
CA ARG A 95 9.92 0.32 11.09
C ARG A 95 9.33 1.64 10.65
N VAL A 96 9.65 2.71 11.36
CA VAL A 96 9.15 4.06 11.06
C VAL A 96 9.67 4.53 9.70
N PHE A 97 10.95 4.31 9.42
CA PHE A 97 11.57 4.61 8.13
C PHE A 97 10.81 3.94 6.98
N PHE A 98 10.64 2.60 7.02
CA PHE A 98 9.94 1.89 5.95
C PHE A 98 8.48 2.33 5.80
N LEU A 99 7.77 2.56 6.91
CA LEU A 99 6.39 3.06 6.87
C LEU A 99 6.29 4.38 6.09
N TYR A 100 7.07 5.39 6.46
CA TYR A 100 6.94 6.72 5.84
C TYR A 100 7.61 6.81 4.48
N SER A 101 8.72 6.11 4.23
CA SER A 101 9.32 6.00 2.89
C SER A 101 8.38 5.32 1.91
N ALA A 102 7.75 4.21 2.32
CA ALA A 102 6.80 3.50 1.49
C ALA A 102 5.56 4.37 1.20
N TYR A 103 5.03 5.05 2.21
CA TYR A 103 3.89 5.94 2.04
C TYR A 103 4.19 7.10 1.08
N LEU A 104 5.36 7.73 1.20
CA LEU A 104 5.80 8.79 0.31
C LEU A 104 5.99 8.28 -1.12
N ALA A 105 6.66 7.14 -1.30
CA ALA A 105 6.86 6.54 -2.60
C ALA A 105 5.52 6.16 -3.26
N SER A 106 4.62 5.48 -2.56
CA SER A 106 3.32 5.06 -3.08
C SER A 106 2.49 6.28 -3.53
N THR A 107 2.38 7.31 -2.68
CA THR A 107 1.64 8.54 -3.02
C THR A 107 2.25 9.29 -4.21
N THR A 108 3.58 9.36 -4.28
CA THR A 108 4.30 9.99 -5.39
C THR A 108 4.07 9.22 -6.69
N LEU A 109 4.11 7.89 -6.66
CA LEU A 109 3.87 7.03 -7.82
C LEU A 109 2.45 7.18 -8.36
N ILE A 110 1.43 7.25 -7.49
CA ILE A 110 0.04 7.52 -7.91
C ILE A 110 -0.11 8.94 -8.50
N THR A 111 0.61 9.92 -7.96
CA THR A 111 0.64 11.28 -8.51
C THR A 111 1.28 11.29 -9.90
N LEU A 112 2.39 10.57 -10.10
CA LEU A 112 3.02 10.39 -11.41
C LEU A 112 2.14 9.60 -12.37
N ALA A 113 1.39 8.59 -11.90
CA ALA A 113 0.41 7.88 -12.70
C ALA A 113 -0.67 8.83 -13.23
N SER A 114 -1.10 9.79 -12.42
CA SER A 114 -2.08 10.82 -12.80
C SER A 114 -1.48 11.84 -13.78
N ALA A 115 -0.24 12.27 -13.55
CA ALA A 115 0.50 13.14 -14.46
C ALA A 115 0.74 12.49 -15.83
N ASP A 116 1.09 11.20 -15.86
CA ASP A 116 1.25 10.38 -17.07
C ASP A 116 -0.06 10.32 -17.86
N ARG A 117 -1.20 10.16 -17.18
CA ARG A 117 -2.52 10.20 -17.81
C ARG A 117 -2.84 11.57 -18.39
N PHE A 118 -2.58 12.64 -17.65
CA PHE A 118 -2.70 13.99 -18.18
C PHE A 118 -1.85 14.16 -19.44
N ALA A 119 -0.57 13.81 -19.40
CA ALA A 119 0.35 13.89 -20.54
C ALA A 119 -0.14 13.09 -21.75
N SER A 120 -0.71 11.90 -21.54
CA SER A 120 -1.31 11.08 -22.61
C SER A 120 -2.55 11.71 -23.25
N SER A 121 -3.32 12.50 -22.47
CA SER A 121 -4.53 13.19 -22.91
C SER A 121 -4.25 14.48 -23.69
N CYS A 122 -3.05 15.05 -23.55
CA CYS A 122 -2.65 16.30 -24.21
C CYS A 122 -2.54 16.14 -25.73
N SER A 123 -3.04 17.11 -26.50
CA SER A 123 -2.96 17.14 -27.99
C SER A 123 -1.52 17.28 -28.49
N GLN A 124 -0.70 18.03 -27.76
CA GLN A 124 0.68 18.31 -28.16
C GLN A 124 1.57 17.07 -28.01
N VAL A 125 2.32 16.76 -29.07
CA VAL A 125 3.25 15.61 -29.13
C VAL A 125 4.29 15.66 -28.01
N LYS A 126 4.77 16.86 -27.66
CA LYS A 126 5.77 17.09 -26.61
C LYS A 126 5.34 16.48 -25.27
N TYR A 127 4.11 16.74 -24.83
CA TYR A 127 3.60 16.17 -23.58
C TYR A 127 3.35 14.67 -23.70
N ARG A 128 2.79 14.18 -24.82
CA ARG A 128 2.56 12.73 -25.00
C ARG A 128 3.84 11.89 -24.95
N ARG A 129 4.99 12.45 -25.33
CA ARG A 129 6.29 11.75 -25.23
C ARG A 129 6.68 11.40 -23.79
N TRP A 130 6.18 12.13 -22.80
CA TRP A 130 6.39 11.82 -21.39
C TRP A 130 5.61 10.59 -20.92
N ALA A 131 4.45 10.32 -21.54
CA ALA A 131 3.62 9.14 -21.26
C ALA A 131 4.18 7.89 -21.95
N ASN A 132 5.44 7.57 -21.67
CA ASN A 132 6.18 6.45 -22.26
C ASN A 132 6.64 5.49 -21.17
N VAL A 133 6.49 4.19 -21.43
CA VAL A 133 6.89 3.13 -20.51
C VAL A 133 8.37 3.21 -20.13
N LYS A 134 9.25 3.62 -21.07
CA LYS A 134 10.68 3.80 -20.79
C LYS A 134 10.93 4.90 -19.77
N VAL A 135 10.15 5.98 -19.82
CA VAL A 135 10.24 7.08 -18.84
C VAL A 135 9.74 6.59 -17.49
N ALA A 136 8.60 5.90 -17.45
CA ALA A 136 8.06 5.33 -16.21
C ALA A 136 9.04 4.39 -15.51
N ARG A 137 9.67 3.47 -16.25
CA ARG A 137 10.68 2.53 -15.74
C ARG A 137 11.90 3.22 -15.15
N ARG A 138 12.26 4.42 -15.63
CA ARG A 138 13.37 5.21 -15.10
C ARG A 138 12.95 6.02 -13.87
N LEU A 139 11.74 6.60 -13.89
CA LEU A 139 11.25 7.43 -12.79
C LEU A 139 10.90 6.61 -11.54
N ILE A 140 10.41 5.37 -11.67
CA ILE A 140 10.10 4.51 -10.52
C ILE A 140 11.29 4.36 -9.56
N PRO A 141 12.47 3.86 -9.96
CA PRO A 141 13.60 3.71 -9.04
C PRO A 141 14.09 5.07 -8.50
N ILE A 142 14.04 6.14 -9.30
CA ILE A 142 14.38 7.50 -8.84
C ILE A 142 13.45 7.92 -7.68
N VAL A 143 12.14 7.71 -7.81
CA VAL A 143 11.16 8.00 -6.75
C VAL A 143 11.41 7.18 -5.50
N LEU A 144 11.72 5.88 -5.65
CA LEU A 144 12.03 5.02 -4.50
C LEU A 144 13.28 5.50 -3.76
N ILE A 145 14.33 5.87 -4.49
CA ILE A 145 15.58 6.40 -3.91
C ILE A 145 15.32 7.74 -3.22
N ILE A 146 14.65 8.69 -3.89
CA ILE A 146 14.35 10.00 -3.31
C ILE A 146 13.48 9.85 -2.05
N SER A 147 12.47 8.98 -2.06
CA SER A 147 11.59 8.74 -0.91
C SER A 147 12.31 8.05 0.25
N GLY A 148 13.28 7.18 -0.05
CA GLY A 148 14.18 6.61 0.96
C GLY A 148 15.08 7.68 1.57
N LEU A 149 15.79 8.45 0.74
CA LEU A 149 16.71 9.49 1.19
C LEU A 149 16.00 10.58 1.99
N SER A 150 14.82 11.04 1.55
CA SER A 150 14.07 12.09 2.23
C SER A 150 13.63 11.69 3.63
N GLN A 151 13.38 10.40 3.89
CA GLN A 151 12.97 9.90 5.21
C GLN A 151 14.12 9.27 6.02
N SER A 152 15.34 9.25 5.47
CA SER A 152 16.53 8.68 6.14
C SER A 152 16.81 9.27 7.52
N HIS A 153 16.46 10.54 7.71
CA HIS A 153 16.58 11.26 8.97
C HIS A 153 15.82 10.58 10.13
N MET A 154 14.78 9.78 9.85
CA MET A 154 14.06 8.98 10.85
C MET A 154 14.93 7.89 11.49
N LEU A 155 15.90 7.35 10.74
CA LEU A 155 16.82 6.33 11.24
C LEU A 155 17.76 6.88 12.33
N ALA A 156 18.07 8.18 12.28
CA ALA A 156 18.95 8.83 13.23
C ALA A 156 18.17 9.41 14.42
N LEU A 157 17.06 10.11 14.16
CA LEU A 157 16.43 11.02 15.13
C LEU A 157 15.31 10.38 15.97
N PHE A 158 14.73 9.25 15.56
CA PHE A 158 13.67 8.61 16.34
C PHE A 158 14.21 7.93 17.60
N VAL A 159 13.43 8.04 18.68
CA VAL A 159 13.76 7.51 20.00
C VAL A 159 12.61 6.65 20.54
N VAL A 160 12.93 5.78 21.50
CA VAL A 160 11.93 5.03 22.26
C VAL A 160 11.72 5.74 23.59
N HIS A 161 10.54 6.29 23.82
CA HIS A 161 10.17 6.89 25.09
C HIS A 161 9.86 5.80 26.11
N ARG A 162 10.41 5.92 27.33
CA ARG A 162 10.18 4.98 28.43
C ARG A 162 9.02 5.38 29.35
N ASP A 163 8.43 6.56 29.15
CA ASP A 163 7.39 7.09 30.02
C ASP A 163 6.03 6.45 29.68
N GLY A 164 5.66 5.40 30.43
CA GLY A 164 4.41 4.66 30.26
C GLY A 164 4.53 3.54 29.24
N GLU A 165 3.91 3.70 28.07
CA GLU A 165 4.03 2.74 26.99
C GLU A 165 5.32 2.98 26.19
N LYS A 166 6.08 1.92 25.89
CA LYS A 166 7.29 1.98 25.05
C LYS A 166 6.92 2.39 23.63
N GLU A 167 6.76 3.69 23.42
CA GLU A 167 6.35 4.25 22.16
C GLU A 167 7.56 4.71 21.33
N CYS A 168 7.44 4.52 20.02
CA CYS A 168 8.46 4.90 19.05
C CYS A 168 8.02 6.18 18.34
N TRP A 169 8.58 7.33 18.73
CA TRP A 169 8.20 8.65 18.21
C TRP A 169 9.41 9.57 18.07
N ALA A 170 9.20 10.69 17.38
CA ALA A 170 10.12 11.81 17.41
C ALA A 170 10.24 12.34 18.87
N PRO A 171 11.42 12.82 19.28
CA PRO A 171 11.64 13.35 20.63
C PRO A 171 10.57 14.36 21.05
N ARG A 172 9.98 14.17 22.25
CA ARG A 172 9.04 15.11 22.86
C ARG A 172 9.79 16.45 23.07
N HIS A 173 9.18 17.56 22.65
CA HIS A 173 9.73 18.92 22.71
C HIS A 173 10.91 19.27 21.79
N SER A 174 11.12 18.52 20.69
CA SER A 174 12.10 18.92 19.68
C SER A 174 11.46 19.75 18.56
N HIS A 175 12.14 20.82 18.14
CA HIS A 175 11.83 21.55 16.89
C HIS A 175 11.74 20.63 15.67
N TYR A 176 12.48 19.51 15.69
CA TYR A 176 12.41 18.47 14.67
C TYR A 176 11.00 17.90 14.52
N ARG A 177 10.29 17.61 15.62
CA ARG A 177 8.93 17.04 15.57
C ARG A 177 7.96 18.00 14.90
N LEU A 178 8.03 19.29 15.27
CA LEU A 178 7.21 20.33 14.66
C LEU A 178 7.48 20.48 13.16
N GLY A 179 8.76 20.60 12.78
CA GLY A 179 9.15 20.71 11.37
C GLY A 179 8.73 19.49 10.55
N TYR A 180 8.87 18.29 11.12
CA TYR A 180 8.46 17.04 10.48
C TYR A 180 6.94 16.95 10.27
N ASP A 181 6.13 17.32 11.27
CA ASP A 181 4.66 17.25 11.14
C ASP A 181 4.09 18.34 10.24
N ILE A 182 4.69 19.54 10.24
CA ILE A 182 4.39 20.59 9.26
C ILE A 182 4.74 20.11 7.85
N SER A 183 5.93 19.52 7.66
CA SER A 183 6.35 18.97 6.37
C SER A 183 5.41 17.85 5.92
N PHE A 184 4.96 17.00 6.85
CA PHE A 184 3.99 15.95 6.55
C PHE A 184 2.64 16.53 6.10
N LEU A 185 2.13 17.57 6.79
CA LEU A 185 0.90 18.25 6.39
C LEU A 185 1.03 18.92 5.02
N ILE A 186 2.11 19.66 4.77
CA ILE A 186 2.32 20.32 3.49
C ILE A 186 2.40 19.29 2.36
N VAL A 187 3.24 18.27 2.51
CA VAL A 187 3.48 17.29 1.44
C VAL A 187 2.25 16.40 1.21
N HIS A 188 1.71 15.78 2.27
CA HIS A 188 0.64 14.79 2.15
C HIS A 188 -0.77 15.35 2.28
N GLY A 189 -0.96 16.43 3.03
CA GLY A 189 -2.25 17.09 3.21
C GLY A 189 -2.57 18.12 2.12
N ILE A 190 -1.55 18.70 1.47
CA ILE A 190 -1.75 19.80 0.50
C ILE A 190 -1.18 19.45 -0.87
N ILE A 191 0.14 19.26 -1.00
CA ILE A 191 0.81 19.12 -2.30
C ILE A 191 0.26 17.94 -3.10
N PHE A 192 0.25 16.72 -2.54
CA PHE A 192 -0.24 15.55 -3.27
C PHE A 192 -1.73 15.65 -3.65
N PRO A 193 -2.65 16.00 -2.73
CA PRO A 193 -4.03 16.34 -3.06
C PRO A 193 -4.20 17.34 -4.21
N VAL A 194 -3.50 18.46 -4.16
CA VAL A 194 -3.58 19.53 -5.16
C VAL A 194 -3.06 19.04 -6.51
N LEU A 195 -1.92 18.34 -6.55
CA LEU A 195 -1.37 17.78 -7.78
C LEU A 195 -2.31 16.73 -8.40
N LEU A 196 -2.81 15.79 -7.59
CA LEU A 196 -3.77 14.78 -8.04
C LEU A 196 -5.07 15.39 -8.55
N GLY A 197 -5.61 16.39 -7.83
CA GLY A 197 -6.79 17.13 -8.23
C GLY A 197 -6.58 17.89 -9.54
N THR A 198 -5.44 18.58 -9.67
CA THR A 198 -5.09 19.37 -10.86
C THR A 198 -4.89 18.47 -12.07
N PHE A 199 -4.08 17.40 -11.98
CA PHE A 199 -3.90 16.47 -13.11
C PHE A 199 -5.18 15.72 -13.45
N GLY A 200 -5.98 15.36 -12.44
CA GLY A 200 -7.31 14.78 -12.63
C GLY A 200 -8.20 15.72 -13.44
N PHE A 201 -8.36 16.96 -12.99
CA PHE A 201 -9.17 18.00 -13.64
C PHE A 201 -8.71 18.28 -15.07
N LEU A 202 -7.41 18.50 -15.28
CA LEU A 202 -6.85 18.77 -16.61
C LEU A 202 -7.03 17.59 -17.56
N THR A 203 -6.94 16.36 -17.06
CA THR A 203 -7.24 15.16 -17.84
C THR A 203 -8.71 15.17 -18.30
N ILE A 204 -9.65 15.50 -17.40
CA ILE A 204 -11.08 15.63 -17.75
C ILE A 204 -11.27 16.68 -18.84
N TYR A 205 -10.67 17.86 -18.63
CA TYR A 205 -10.80 18.98 -19.55
C TYR A 205 -10.33 18.62 -20.97
N ASN A 206 -9.16 18.00 -21.07
CA ASN A 206 -8.59 17.57 -22.36
C ASN A 206 -9.44 16.51 -23.07
N ILE A 207 -9.98 15.56 -22.32
CA ILE A 207 -10.82 14.49 -22.88
C ILE A 207 -12.16 15.05 -23.33
N SER A 208 -12.80 15.87 -22.51
CA SER A 208 -14.06 16.55 -22.85
C SER A 208 -13.90 17.41 -24.10
N ARG A 209 -12.80 18.15 -24.22
CA ARG A 209 -12.50 18.95 -25.42
C ARG A 209 -12.36 18.07 -26.66
N ARG A 210 -11.57 16.99 -26.60
CA ARG A 210 -11.43 16.05 -27.73
C ARG A 210 -12.74 15.38 -28.10
N CYS A 211 -13.58 15.07 -27.12
CA CYS A 211 -14.87 14.45 -27.36
C CYS A 211 -15.79 15.35 -28.20
N ARG A 212 -15.70 16.68 -28.07
CA ARG A 212 -16.48 17.60 -28.88
C ARG A 212 -16.02 17.60 -30.35
N PHE A 213 -14.70 17.54 -30.59
CA PHE A 213 -14.15 17.48 -31.95
C PHE A 213 -14.39 16.14 -32.65
N ASP A 214 -14.18 15.01 -31.96
CA ASP A 214 -14.34 13.69 -32.57
C ASP A 214 -15.80 13.36 -32.94
N GLN A 215 -16.78 14.01 -32.31
CA GLN A 215 -18.20 13.77 -32.61
C GLN A 215 -18.59 14.23 -34.02
N GLN A 216 -17.81 15.10 -34.65
CA GLN A 216 -18.02 15.54 -36.03
C GLN A 216 -17.40 14.58 -37.07
N ASN A 217 -16.43 13.73 -36.70
CA ASN A 217 -15.59 12.98 -37.65
C ASN A 217 -15.71 11.43 -37.57
N GLY A 218 -16.82 10.89 -37.05
CA GLY A 218 -17.15 9.46 -37.15
C GLY A 218 -16.86 8.57 -35.92
N PRO A 219 -17.05 7.23 -36.03
CA PRO A 219 -17.30 6.33 -34.90
C PRO A 219 -16.02 5.94 -34.14
N SER A 220 -15.58 6.81 -33.23
CA SER A 220 -14.48 6.57 -32.28
C SER A 220 -14.97 6.19 -30.86
N SER A 221 -16.19 5.64 -30.74
CA SER A 221 -16.87 5.38 -29.46
C SER A 221 -16.10 4.45 -28.52
N LEU A 222 -15.45 3.40 -29.05
CA LEU A 222 -14.71 2.41 -28.26
C LEU A 222 -13.47 2.99 -27.57
N ARG A 223 -12.75 3.90 -28.24
CA ARG A 223 -11.57 4.56 -27.66
C ARG A 223 -11.99 5.53 -26.55
N ARG A 224 -13.11 6.25 -26.77
CA ARG A 224 -13.68 7.19 -25.80
C ARG A 224 -14.08 6.50 -24.50
N HIS A 225 -14.74 5.33 -24.59
CA HIS A 225 -15.15 4.58 -23.41
C HIS A 225 -13.94 4.18 -22.55
N ARG A 226 -12.83 3.75 -23.18
CA ARG A 226 -11.65 3.33 -22.40
C ARG A 226 -11.06 4.42 -21.53
N ILE A 227 -10.96 5.62 -22.07
CA ILE A 227 -10.25 6.71 -21.41
C ILE A 227 -11.08 7.18 -20.21
N ARG A 228 -12.42 7.22 -20.36
CA ARG A 228 -13.35 7.64 -19.32
C ARG A 228 -13.30 6.74 -18.07
N ASP A 229 -13.23 5.42 -18.25
CA ASP A 229 -13.23 4.47 -17.12
C ASP A 229 -12.00 4.62 -16.22
N PHE A 230 -10.82 4.76 -16.83
CA PHE A 230 -9.57 4.92 -16.08
C PHE A 230 -9.50 6.28 -15.37
N GLN A 231 -10.07 7.32 -15.98
CA GLN A 231 -10.13 8.65 -15.39
C GLN A 231 -11.08 8.70 -14.19
N ARG A 232 -12.26 8.08 -14.28
CA ARG A 232 -13.21 7.97 -13.16
C ARG A 232 -12.54 7.31 -11.96
N MET A 233 -11.78 6.25 -12.21
CA MET A 233 -11.01 5.55 -11.19
C MET A 233 -10.03 6.48 -10.46
N THR A 234 -9.21 7.24 -11.19
CA THR A 234 -8.25 8.17 -10.58
C THR A 234 -8.94 9.29 -9.80
N LEU A 235 -10.07 9.83 -10.30
CA LEU A 235 -10.78 10.90 -9.59
C LEU A 235 -11.40 10.43 -8.27
N VAL A 236 -12.05 9.26 -8.28
CA VAL A 236 -12.60 8.66 -7.05
C VAL A 236 -11.47 8.38 -6.06
N GLN A 237 -10.34 7.81 -6.53
CA GLN A 237 -9.17 7.60 -5.69
C GLN A 237 -8.67 8.91 -5.06
N THR A 238 -8.56 10.00 -5.83
CA THR A 238 -8.13 11.31 -5.31
C THR A 238 -9.10 11.85 -4.26
N ALA A 239 -10.41 11.79 -4.51
CA ALA A 239 -11.40 12.27 -3.56
C ALA A 239 -11.35 11.46 -2.24
N CYS A 240 -11.26 10.13 -2.34
CA CYS A 240 -11.07 9.26 -1.19
C CYS A 240 -9.75 9.55 -0.47
N ALA A 241 -8.66 9.79 -1.20
CA ALA A 241 -7.37 10.15 -0.60
C ALA A 241 -7.50 11.40 0.26
N ILE A 242 -8.06 12.47 -0.26
CA ILE A 242 -8.24 13.72 0.50
C ILE A 242 -9.09 13.50 1.74
N ALA A 243 -10.24 12.85 1.59
CA ALA A 243 -11.17 12.63 2.70
C ALA A 243 -10.57 11.77 3.82
N LEU A 244 -9.69 10.81 3.47
CA LEU A 244 -9.15 9.84 4.41
C LEU A 244 -7.77 10.20 4.98
N THR A 245 -6.94 10.96 4.26
CA THR A 245 -5.57 11.30 4.69
C THR A 245 -5.48 12.66 5.37
N LEU A 246 -6.29 13.64 4.97
CA LEU A 246 -6.25 15.00 5.52
C LEU A 246 -6.56 15.04 7.03
N PRO A 247 -7.58 14.32 7.56
CA PRO A 247 -7.85 14.31 9.00
C PRO A 247 -6.66 13.85 9.82
N PHE A 248 -5.92 12.84 9.33
CA PHE A 248 -4.73 12.34 9.99
C PHE A 248 -3.61 13.39 10.02
N ALA A 249 -3.36 14.07 8.89
CA ALA A 249 -2.32 15.10 8.82
C ALA A 249 -2.61 16.29 9.75
N VAL A 250 -3.86 16.77 9.77
CA VAL A 250 -4.30 17.87 10.64
C VAL A 250 -4.22 17.47 12.11
N HIS A 251 -4.72 16.29 12.46
CA HIS A 251 -4.69 15.81 13.84
C HIS A 251 -3.26 15.60 14.35
N LYS A 252 -2.34 15.12 13.50
CA LYS A 252 -0.93 14.96 13.85
C LYS A 252 -0.27 16.31 14.18
N LEU A 253 -0.55 17.35 13.40
CA LEU A 253 -0.07 18.71 13.68
C LEU A 253 -0.68 19.25 14.98
N TYR A 254 -1.98 19.06 15.19
CA TYR A 254 -2.68 19.43 16.43
C TYR A 254 -2.00 18.82 17.66
N LEU A 255 -1.70 17.52 17.63
CA LEU A 255 -1.02 16.85 18.74
C LEU A 255 0.37 17.41 19.01
N THR A 256 1.07 17.87 17.97
CA THR A 256 2.42 18.41 18.09
C THR A 256 2.44 19.84 18.61
N VAL A 257 1.53 20.71 18.16
CA VAL A 257 1.37 22.08 18.69
C VAL A 257 0.99 22.05 20.17
N ASN A 258 0.08 21.15 20.56
CA ASN A 258 -0.37 21.02 21.94
C ASN A 258 0.57 20.20 22.83
N THR A 259 1.80 19.89 22.42
CA THR A 259 2.74 19.16 23.29
C THR A 259 3.23 19.99 24.48
N PHE A 260 3.12 21.32 24.43
CA PHE A 260 3.60 22.23 25.47
C PHE A 260 2.58 22.48 26.58
N GLU A 261 1.32 22.10 26.39
CA GLU A 261 0.28 22.28 27.39
C GLU A 261 0.27 21.13 28.39
N LEU A 262 0.12 21.45 29.68
CA LEU A 262 -0.12 20.48 30.74
C LEU A 262 -1.52 19.86 30.55
N LYS A 263 -1.57 18.64 30.00
CA LYS A 263 -2.82 17.93 29.75
C LYS A 263 -3.20 17.04 30.92
N THR A 264 -4.50 17.00 31.22
CA THR A 264 -5.03 16.01 32.15
C THR A 264 -4.93 14.61 31.54
N PRO A 265 -4.82 13.54 32.36
CA PRO A 265 -4.81 12.16 31.86
C PRO A 265 -6.06 11.80 31.04
N GLU A 266 -7.20 12.42 31.35
CA GLU A 266 -8.45 12.25 30.61
C GLU A 266 -8.36 12.84 29.19
N THR A 267 -7.83 14.04 29.03
CA THR A 267 -7.59 14.65 27.71
C THR A 267 -6.67 13.78 26.86
N LEU A 268 -5.60 13.23 27.45
CA LEU A 268 -4.68 12.34 26.74
C LEU A 268 -5.37 11.07 26.23
N ALA A 269 -6.28 10.48 27.02
CA ALA A 269 -7.04 9.30 26.62
C ALA A 269 -7.96 9.60 25.41
N TRP A 270 -8.61 10.77 25.38
CA TRP A 270 -9.39 11.23 24.23
C TRP A 270 -8.52 11.46 22.99
N GLU A 271 -7.34 12.03 23.14
CA GLU A 271 -6.38 12.23 22.05
C GLU A 271 -5.91 10.89 21.47
N LEU A 272 -5.65 9.88 22.31
CA LEU A 272 -5.27 8.54 21.87
C LEU A 272 -6.40 7.86 21.08
N LEU A 273 -7.64 7.98 21.55
CA LEU A 273 -8.82 7.46 20.84
C LEU A 273 -8.99 8.15 19.49
N SER A 274 -9.00 9.49 19.48
CA SER A 274 -9.13 10.30 18.27
C SER A 274 -8.04 9.98 17.26
N MET A 275 -6.78 9.91 17.71
CA MET A 275 -5.64 9.54 16.89
C MET A 275 -5.77 8.12 16.30
N SER A 276 -6.39 7.19 17.04
CA SER A 276 -6.62 5.83 16.56
C SER A 276 -7.69 5.79 15.45
N ILE A 277 -8.73 6.61 15.56
CA ILE A 277 -9.78 6.75 14.53
C ILE A 277 -9.21 7.37 13.25
N VAL A 278 -8.54 8.53 13.32
CA VAL A 278 -8.00 9.17 12.11
C VAL A 278 -6.91 8.34 11.44
N ARG A 279 -6.17 7.56 12.24
CA ARG A 279 -5.17 6.61 11.73
C ARG A 279 -5.81 5.42 11.03
N LEU A 280 -6.97 4.96 11.51
CA LEU A 280 -7.74 3.92 10.83
C LEU A 280 -8.17 4.41 9.44
N LEU A 281 -8.64 5.65 9.32
CA LEU A 281 -8.98 6.26 8.03
C LEU A 281 -7.75 6.31 7.09
N TRP A 282 -6.60 6.72 7.61
CA TRP A 282 -5.35 6.76 6.83
C TRP A 282 -4.95 5.37 6.30
N PHE A 283 -5.09 4.31 7.11
CA PHE A 283 -4.80 2.94 6.67
C PHE A 283 -5.89 2.33 5.78
N PHE A 284 -7.14 2.74 5.95
CA PHE A 284 -8.23 2.37 5.06
C PHE A 284 -7.97 2.88 3.64
N HIS A 285 -7.45 4.10 3.49
CA HIS A 285 -7.05 4.63 2.18
C HIS A 285 -6.02 3.73 1.47
N ASP A 286 -4.96 3.33 2.18
CA ASP A 286 -3.89 2.50 1.60
C ASP A 286 -4.37 1.07 1.28
N SER A 287 -5.23 0.50 2.12
CA SER A 287 -5.79 -0.85 1.93
C SER A 287 -6.94 -0.88 0.91
N GLY A 288 -7.57 0.27 0.66
CA GLY A 288 -8.75 0.43 -0.19
C GLY A 288 -8.48 0.57 -1.69
N ALA A 289 -7.21 0.73 -2.10
CA ALA A 289 -6.85 1.07 -3.49
C ALA A 289 -7.43 0.09 -4.53
N PHE A 290 -7.18 -1.21 -4.36
CA PHE A 290 -7.74 -2.26 -5.24
C PHE A 290 -9.26 -2.23 -5.33
N TYR A 291 -9.94 -2.01 -4.21
CA TYR A 291 -11.40 -1.98 -4.15
C TYR A 291 -11.94 -0.75 -4.89
N ILE A 292 -11.30 0.40 -4.73
CA ILE A 292 -11.62 1.60 -5.51
C ILE A 292 -11.41 1.34 -7.01
N TYR A 293 -10.31 0.67 -7.39
CA TYR A 293 -10.02 0.31 -8.78
C TYR A 293 -11.06 -0.62 -9.38
N SER A 294 -11.43 -1.66 -8.63
CA SER A 294 -12.43 -2.64 -9.01
C SER A 294 -13.82 -2.03 -9.14
N LEU A 295 -14.24 -1.19 -8.18
CA LEU A 295 -15.56 -0.56 -8.22
C LEU A 295 -15.65 0.50 -9.32
N SER A 296 -14.57 1.25 -9.57
CA SER A 296 -14.59 2.39 -10.48
C SER A 296 -14.36 2.04 -11.96
N SER A 297 -13.61 0.96 -12.24
CA SER A 297 -13.18 0.63 -13.61
C SER A 297 -13.81 -0.66 -14.12
N VAL A 298 -14.69 -0.54 -15.13
CA VAL A 298 -15.30 -1.69 -15.83
C VAL A 298 -14.24 -2.60 -16.43
N LYS A 299 -13.16 -2.03 -16.99
CA LYS A 299 -12.08 -2.82 -17.58
C LYS A 299 -11.27 -3.60 -16.56
N PHE A 300 -11.02 -2.98 -15.42
CA PHE A 300 -10.30 -3.65 -14.34
C PHE A 300 -11.10 -4.87 -13.88
N ARG A 301 -12.43 -4.73 -13.74
CA ARG A 301 -13.33 -5.87 -13.48
C ARG A 301 -13.31 -6.92 -14.56
N HIS A 302 -13.31 -6.55 -15.85
CA HIS A 302 -13.24 -7.53 -16.93
C HIS A 302 -11.91 -8.32 -16.91
N GLU A 303 -10.78 -7.67 -16.65
CA GLU A 303 -9.50 -8.36 -16.52
C GLU A 303 -9.48 -9.25 -15.27
N LEU A 304 -10.04 -8.79 -14.15
CA LEU A 304 -10.21 -9.60 -12.93
C LEU A 304 -11.12 -10.81 -13.17
N PHE A 305 -12.30 -10.65 -13.77
CA PHE A 305 -13.19 -11.78 -14.08
C PHE A 305 -12.57 -12.73 -15.08
N LYS A 306 -11.86 -12.21 -16.09
CA LYS A 306 -11.11 -13.06 -17.02
C LYS A 306 -10.02 -13.86 -16.29
N PHE A 307 -9.35 -13.27 -15.30
CA PHE A 307 -8.42 -13.99 -14.44
C PHE A 307 -9.14 -15.08 -13.65
N LEU A 308 -10.24 -14.74 -12.98
CA LEU A 308 -10.99 -15.70 -12.19
C LEU A 308 -11.55 -16.84 -13.05
N ASP A 309 -12.06 -16.56 -14.24
CA ASP A 309 -12.57 -17.56 -15.18
C ASP A 309 -11.48 -18.50 -15.73
N GLU A 310 -10.25 -18.01 -15.88
CA GLU A 310 -9.11 -18.81 -16.37
C GLU A 310 -8.56 -19.75 -15.28
N TYR A 311 -8.65 -19.36 -14.00
CA TYR A 311 -8.03 -20.09 -12.88
C TYR A 311 -9.01 -20.83 -11.97
N LEU A 312 -10.26 -20.37 -11.85
CA LEU A 312 -11.28 -21.14 -11.16
C LEU A 312 -11.71 -22.25 -12.12
N PRO A 313 -11.49 -23.53 -11.77
CA PRO A 313 -11.90 -24.63 -12.62
C PRO A 313 -13.42 -24.60 -12.71
N ARG A 314 -13.96 -24.02 -13.79
CA ARG A 314 -15.28 -24.39 -14.26
C ARG A 314 -15.17 -25.89 -14.50
N ARG A 315 -15.88 -26.69 -13.70
CA ARG A 315 -16.03 -28.14 -13.91
C ARG A 315 -16.08 -28.39 -15.41
N ALA A 316 -14.99 -28.96 -15.93
CA ALA A 316 -14.75 -29.06 -17.35
C ALA A 316 -15.71 -30.09 -17.97
N PRO A 317 -16.14 -29.91 -19.23
CA PRO A 317 -15.98 -30.97 -20.19
C PRO A 317 -14.48 -31.10 -20.54
N ARG A 318 -14.00 -32.35 -20.51
CA ARG A 318 -12.62 -32.78 -20.77
C ARG A 318 -12.09 -32.27 -22.12
N HIS A 319 -10.77 -32.17 -22.19
CA HIS A 319 -9.89 -32.07 -23.38
C HIS A 319 -9.44 -30.65 -23.78
N SER A 320 -8.29 -30.22 -23.23
CA SER A 320 -7.19 -29.72 -24.07
C SER A 320 -5.90 -29.61 -23.24
N HIS A 321 -4.89 -30.36 -23.68
CA HIS A 321 -3.49 -30.18 -23.28
C HIS A 321 -2.92 -28.94 -23.99
N TYR A 322 -1.81 -28.40 -23.48
CA TYR A 322 -0.97 -27.31 -24.03
C TYR A 322 -1.24 -25.88 -23.52
N ARG A 323 -0.74 -25.57 -22.30
CA ARG A 323 -0.12 -24.27 -21.94
C ARG A 323 0.53 -24.35 -20.55
N LEU A 324 1.82 -24.72 -20.47
CA LEU A 324 2.53 -24.93 -19.19
C LEU A 324 3.67 -23.92 -18.91
N GLY A 325 3.92 -22.96 -19.81
CA GLY A 325 5.10 -22.08 -19.70
C GLY A 325 4.96 -20.85 -18.82
N TYR A 326 3.73 -20.36 -18.59
CA TYR A 326 3.48 -19.14 -17.80
C TYR A 326 3.27 -19.42 -16.30
N ASP A 327 3.05 -20.67 -15.92
CA ASP A 327 2.63 -21.03 -14.56
C ASP A 327 3.71 -20.85 -13.50
N ILE A 328 4.97 -21.17 -13.78
CA ILE A 328 5.97 -21.36 -12.70
C ILE A 328 6.33 -20.04 -11.99
N SER A 329 6.59 -18.96 -12.71
CA SER A 329 6.92 -17.66 -12.10
C SER A 329 5.74 -17.06 -11.32
N PHE A 330 4.52 -17.36 -11.77
CA PHE A 330 3.28 -16.94 -11.13
C PHE A 330 2.99 -17.78 -9.88
N LEU A 331 3.20 -19.10 -9.95
CA LEU A 331 3.09 -20.03 -8.82
C LEU A 331 4.09 -19.71 -7.71
N ILE A 332 5.29 -19.26 -8.06
CA ILE A 332 6.30 -18.85 -7.06
C ILE A 332 5.87 -17.57 -6.34
N ALA A 333 5.33 -16.58 -7.06
CA ALA A 333 4.81 -15.37 -6.45
C ALA A 333 3.59 -15.65 -5.56
N HIS A 334 2.64 -16.44 -6.05
CA HIS A 334 1.46 -16.88 -5.28
C HIS A 334 1.84 -17.74 -4.08
N GLY A 335 2.79 -18.67 -4.23
CA GLY A 335 3.29 -19.52 -3.17
C GLY A 335 4.01 -18.73 -2.09
N LEU A 336 4.78 -17.69 -2.46
CA LEU A 336 5.41 -16.80 -1.50
C LEU A 336 4.36 -16.01 -0.73
N ILE A 337 3.44 -15.33 -1.42
CA ILE A 337 2.36 -14.54 -0.82
C ILE A 337 1.47 -15.40 0.08
N PHE A 338 1.08 -16.59 -0.37
CA PHE A 338 0.29 -17.54 0.41
C PHE A 338 1.04 -18.00 1.66
N ARG A 339 2.35 -18.30 1.56
CA ARG A 339 3.18 -18.60 2.74
C ARG A 339 3.25 -17.43 3.70
N VAL A 340 3.36 -16.18 3.21
CA VAL A 340 3.32 -14.98 4.08
C VAL A 340 1.98 -14.87 4.80
N LEU A 341 0.88 -14.96 4.06
CA LEU A 341 -0.48 -14.85 4.62
C LEU A 341 -0.76 -15.97 5.63
N MET A 342 -0.37 -17.22 5.33
CA MET A 342 -0.56 -18.36 6.23
C MET A 342 0.32 -18.26 7.48
N SER A 343 1.55 -17.73 7.38
CA SER A 343 2.40 -17.45 8.54
C SER A 343 1.80 -16.35 9.43
N ILE A 344 1.27 -15.28 8.84
CA ILE A 344 0.59 -14.20 9.58
C ILE A 344 -0.69 -14.75 10.26
N PHE A 345 -1.50 -15.52 9.53
CA PHE A 345 -2.75 -16.06 10.03
C PHE A 345 -2.53 -17.11 11.12
N GLY A 346 -1.56 -18.01 10.92
CA GLY A 346 -1.14 -18.99 11.92
C GLY A 346 -0.66 -18.33 13.21
N PHE A 347 0.11 -17.25 13.11
CA PHE A 347 0.53 -16.47 14.27
C PHE A 347 -0.64 -15.81 15.00
N LEU A 348 -1.56 -15.17 14.27
CA LEU A 348 -2.76 -14.54 14.86
C LEU A 348 -3.66 -15.57 15.56
N MET A 349 -3.82 -16.77 14.99
CA MET A 349 -4.55 -17.88 15.60
C MET A 349 -3.86 -18.39 16.87
N ILE A 350 -2.55 -18.69 16.82
CA ILE A 350 -1.79 -19.17 17.98
C ILE A 350 -1.83 -18.14 19.12
N TYR A 351 -1.71 -16.86 18.79
CA TYR A 351 -1.79 -15.79 19.77
C TYR A 351 -3.19 -15.70 20.41
N ASN A 352 -4.26 -15.77 19.62
CA ASN A 352 -5.63 -15.69 20.14
C ASN A 352 -5.99 -16.91 21.02
N ILE A 353 -5.52 -18.10 20.65
CA ILE A 353 -5.64 -19.31 21.47
C ILE A 353 -4.91 -19.13 22.80
N ARG A 354 -3.73 -18.49 22.80
CA ARG A 354 -2.95 -18.26 24.01
C ARG A 354 -3.50 -17.16 24.91
N GLN A 355 -4.07 -16.10 24.35
CA GLN A 355 -4.74 -15.07 25.14
C GLN A 355 -5.95 -15.66 25.91
N ARG A 356 -6.58 -16.72 25.39
CA ARG A 356 -7.56 -17.51 26.15
C ARG A 356 -6.94 -18.31 27.30
N CYS A 357 -5.71 -18.80 27.15
CA CYS A 357 -5.00 -19.52 28.20
C CYS A 357 -4.48 -18.63 29.33
N ASP A 358 -4.03 -17.39 29.03
CA ASP A 358 -3.53 -16.46 30.06
C ASP A 358 -4.66 -15.89 30.96
N ASN A 359 -5.92 -16.00 30.52
CA ASN A 359 -7.09 -15.64 31.35
C ASN A 359 -7.53 -16.77 32.28
N ASP A 360 -6.81 -17.90 32.31
CA ASP A 360 -7.08 -19.03 33.21
C ASP A 360 -6.14 -18.97 34.44
N PRO A 361 -6.64 -18.53 35.61
CA PRO A 361 -5.79 -18.16 36.75
C PRO A 361 -5.14 -19.35 37.49
N GLU A 362 -5.49 -20.60 37.17
CA GLU A 362 -5.05 -21.78 37.94
C GLU A 362 -3.62 -22.27 37.63
N ASN A 363 -2.93 -21.76 36.59
CA ASN A 363 -1.68 -22.39 36.13
C ASN A 363 -0.47 -21.43 36.10
N ARG A 364 0.13 -21.15 37.28
CA ARG A 364 1.30 -20.26 37.43
C ARG A 364 2.61 -20.80 36.83
N LEU A 365 2.76 -22.13 36.70
CA LEU A 365 4.00 -22.73 36.19
C LEU A 365 4.15 -22.58 34.66
N SER A 366 3.04 -22.41 33.93
CA SER A 366 3.01 -22.15 32.48
C SER A 366 3.47 -20.74 32.10
N HIS A 367 3.39 -19.75 33.00
CA HIS A 367 3.73 -18.36 32.68
C HIS A 367 5.22 -18.13 32.38
N LEU A 368 6.13 -18.87 33.03
CA LEU A 368 7.58 -18.68 32.86
C LEU A 368 8.12 -19.26 31.54
N LYS A 369 7.63 -20.42 31.10
CA LYS A 369 7.99 -20.98 29.76
C LYS A 369 7.41 -20.14 28.62
N CYS A 370 6.30 -19.46 28.88
CA CYS A 370 5.59 -18.66 27.90
C CYS A 370 6.39 -17.42 27.44
N HIS A 371 7.07 -16.72 28.36
CA HIS A 371 7.81 -15.50 28.04
C HIS A 371 9.03 -15.74 27.12
N SER A 372 9.80 -16.81 27.33
CA SER A 372 10.99 -17.15 26.52
C SER A 372 10.64 -17.48 25.05
N ILE A 373 9.51 -18.15 24.82
CA ILE A 373 9.03 -18.50 23.48
C ILE A 373 8.59 -17.25 22.71
N GLN A 374 8.10 -16.23 23.41
CA GLN A 374 7.53 -15.02 22.81
C GLN A 374 8.60 -14.14 22.16
N ASP A 375 9.76 -13.96 22.82
CA ASP A 375 10.88 -13.20 22.26
C ASP A 375 11.48 -13.90 21.02
N PHE A 376 11.58 -15.24 21.07
CA PHE A 376 12.07 -16.03 19.95
C PHE A 376 11.15 -15.95 18.73
N GLN A 377 9.84 -16.17 18.91
CA GLN A 377 8.87 -16.13 17.81
C GLN A 377 8.70 -14.73 17.20
N CYS A 378 8.75 -13.68 18.03
CA CYS A 378 8.71 -12.29 17.55
C CYS A 378 9.94 -11.98 16.67
N MET A 379 11.12 -12.44 17.08
CA MET A 379 12.35 -12.27 16.32
C MET A 379 12.33 -13.04 14.99
N THR A 380 11.85 -14.29 14.96
CA THR A 380 11.72 -15.06 13.72
C THR A 380 10.74 -14.41 12.76
N LEU A 381 9.60 -13.92 13.24
CA LEU A 381 8.57 -13.30 12.41
C LEU A 381 9.03 -11.95 11.84
N VAL A 382 9.73 -11.15 12.66
CA VAL A 382 10.43 -9.94 12.21
C VAL A 382 11.47 -10.26 11.15
N GLN A 383 12.31 -11.28 11.35
CA GLN A 383 13.30 -11.71 10.36
C GLN A 383 12.64 -12.18 9.06
N THR A 384 11.52 -12.90 9.15
CA THR A 384 10.79 -13.38 7.97
C THR A 384 10.17 -12.20 7.21
N ALA A 385 9.50 -11.27 7.91
CA ALA A 385 8.93 -10.07 7.31
C ALA A 385 10.00 -9.14 6.69
N CYS A 386 11.14 -8.96 7.35
CA CYS A 386 12.29 -8.23 6.81
C CYS A 386 12.88 -8.94 5.59
N ALA A 387 13.09 -10.26 5.65
CA ALA A 387 13.59 -11.04 4.53
C ALA A 387 12.65 -10.95 3.33
N ILE A 388 11.33 -11.05 3.56
CA ILE A 388 10.32 -10.86 2.51
C ILE A 388 10.39 -9.44 1.95
N ALA A 389 10.36 -8.40 2.79
CA ALA A 389 10.37 -7.03 2.32
C ALA A 389 11.66 -6.64 1.56
N LEU A 390 12.80 -7.23 1.94
CA LEU A 390 14.07 -7.03 1.26
C LEU A 390 14.18 -7.87 -0.01
N THR A 391 13.62 -9.09 -0.05
CA THR A 391 13.71 -9.97 -1.22
C THR A 391 12.61 -9.73 -2.25
N LEU A 392 11.45 -9.21 -1.85
CA LEU A 392 10.30 -9.00 -2.73
C LEU A 392 10.61 -8.02 -3.88
N PRO A 393 11.28 -6.87 -3.67
CA PRO A 393 11.69 -5.99 -4.78
C PRO A 393 12.69 -6.65 -5.72
N PHE A 394 13.61 -7.47 -5.21
CA PHE A 394 14.57 -8.22 -6.03
C PHE A 394 13.89 -9.37 -6.80
N ALA A 395 12.96 -10.07 -6.17
CA ALA A 395 12.15 -11.11 -6.79
C ALA A 395 11.25 -10.51 -7.88
N ILE A 396 10.63 -9.35 -7.62
CA ILE A 396 9.87 -8.58 -8.61
C ILE A 396 10.78 -8.12 -9.74
N ASN A 397 11.97 -7.57 -9.46
CA ASN A 397 12.92 -7.14 -10.49
C ASN A 397 13.44 -8.33 -11.32
N LYS A 398 13.64 -9.49 -10.69
CA LYS A 398 14.01 -10.73 -11.37
C LYS A 398 12.87 -11.23 -12.25
N LEU A 399 11.64 -11.30 -11.74
CA LEU A 399 10.42 -11.57 -12.53
C LEU A 399 10.29 -10.59 -13.70
N TYR A 400 10.53 -9.31 -13.45
CA TYR A 400 10.47 -8.24 -14.42
C TYR A 400 11.52 -8.42 -15.53
N ARG A 401 12.76 -8.73 -15.17
CA ARG A 401 13.82 -9.06 -16.12
C ARG A 401 13.48 -10.33 -16.91
N THR A 402 12.98 -11.37 -16.27
CA THR A 402 12.62 -12.62 -16.96
C THR A 402 11.48 -12.39 -17.94
N VAL A 403 10.45 -11.64 -17.57
CA VAL A 403 9.33 -11.27 -18.47
C VAL A 403 9.81 -10.41 -19.64
N ILE A 404 10.69 -9.43 -19.40
CA ILE A 404 11.22 -8.56 -20.46
C ILE A 404 12.17 -9.32 -21.40
N ILE A 405 13.08 -10.15 -20.86
CA ILE A 405 14.00 -10.95 -21.67
C ILE A 405 13.20 -11.96 -22.51
N PHE A 406 12.14 -12.54 -21.95
CA PHE A 406 11.25 -13.42 -22.69
C PHE A 406 10.51 -12.67 -23.80
N GLU A 407 10.02 -11.45 -23.58
CA GLU A 407 9.41 -10.63 -24.62
C GLU A 407 10.39 -10.22 -25.73
N LEU A 408 11.62 -9.84 -25.40
CA LEU A 408 12.63 -9.50 -26.41
C LEU A 408 12.88 -10.69 -27.34
N LYS A 409 13.06 -11.87 -26.76
CA LYS A 409 13.27 -13.13 -27.51
C LYS A 409 12.05 -13.54 -28.33
N THR A 410 10.84 -13.33 -27.82
CA THR A 410 9.60 -13.66 -28.53
C THR A 410 9.31 -12.66 -29.65
N SER A 411 9.62 -11.37 -29.46
CA SER A 411 9.49 -10.35 -30.49
C SER A 411 10.51 -10.53 -31.62
N GLU A 412 11.74 -10.96 -31.30
CA GLU A 412 12.74 -11.36 -32.29
C GLU A 412 12.26 -12.57 -33.09
N LYS A 413 11.75 -13.60 -32.41
CA LYS A 413 11.25 -14.81 -33.08
C LYS A 413 10.07 -14.52 -34.02
N LEU A 414 9.12 -13.66 -33.59
CA LEU A 414 8.00 -13.24 -34.43
C LEU A 414 8.43 -12.32 -35.58
N ALA A 415 9.47 -11.50 -35.37
CA ALA A 415 10.06 -10.68 -36.42
C ALA A 415 10.77 -11.54 -37.47
N TRP A 416 11.52 -12.58 -37.04
CA TRP A 416 12.15 -13.57 -37.92
C TRP A 416 11.12 -14.40 -38.69
N GLU A 417 10.02 -14.83 -38.06
CA GLU A 417 8.95 -15.57 -38.75
C GLU A 417 8.24 -14.69 -39.79
N ARG A 418 7.97 -13.41 -39.49
CA ARG A 418 7.42 -12.47 -40.49
C ARG A 418 8.41 -12.17 -41.60
N LEU A 419 9.70 -12.04 -41.29
CA LEU A 419 10.73 -11.84 -42.30
C LEU A 419 10.82 -13.06 -43.22
N SER A 420 10.78 -14.27 -42.65
CA SER A 420 10.80 -15.52 -43.41
C SER A 420 9.56 -15.68 -44.30
N MET A 421 8.36 -15.35 -43.81
CA MET A 421 7.14 -15.41 -44.61
C MET A 421 7.09 -14.34 -45.69
N SER A 422 7.70 -13.17 -45.49
CA SER A 422 7.85 -12.17 -46.54
C SER A 422 8.86 -12.61 -47.60
N ILE A 423 9.96 -13.25 -47.22
CA ILE A 423 10.96 -13.80 -48.16
C ILE A 423 10.37 -14.96 -48.98
N VAL A 424 9.59 -15.85 -48.36
CA VAL A 424 8.90 -16.97 -49.04
C VAL A 424 7.76 -16.49 -49.98
N ARG A 425 7.27 -15.26 -49.82
CA ARG A 425 6.29 -14.67 -50.77
C ARG A 425 6.96 -13.87 -51.89
N LEU A 426 8.25 -13.57 -51.76
CA LEU A 426 9.05 -12.83 -52.73
C LEU A 426 9.85 -13.75 -53.66
N LEU A 427 10.17 -14.96 -53.18
CA LEU A 427 10.59 -16.12 -53.98
C LEU A 427 9.36 -16.85 -54.51
#